data_AF-A0A2D0NHG1-F1
#
_entry.id   AF-A0A2D0NHG1-F1
#
_cell.length_a   1.000
_cell.length_b   1.000
_cell.length_c   1.000
_cell.angle_alpha   90.00
_cell.angle_beta   90.00
_cell.angle_gamma   90.00
#
_symmetry.space_group_name_H-M   'P 1'
#
loop_
_entity.id
_entity.type
_entity.pdbx_description
1 polymer ?
#
loop_
_entity_poly.entity_id
_entity_poly.type
_entity_poly.pdbx_seq_one_letter_code
_entity_poly.pdbx_strand_id
1 'polypeptide(L)' 'MISLFVDKDSDEPTQKLYQLLNKMDLPEGVNITINNLEGAESGILREEGRVVDISLANCYALEDVVRELILLMI' A
#
# COMPACT_ATOMS: atom_id res chain seq x y z
N MET A 1 4.17 -9.55 -2.45
CA MET A 1 5.35 -8.89 -1.82
C MET A 1 4.95 -7.50 -1.34
N ILE A 2 5.54 -6.97 -0.27
CA ILE A 2 5.24 -5.61 0.20
C ILE A 2 6.47 -4.71 0.05
N SER A 3 6.26 -3.54 -0.57
CA SER A 3 7.29 -2.52 -0.83
C SER A 3 6.91 -1.19 -0.17
N LEU A 4 7.91 -0.43 0.29
CA LEU A 4 7.71 0.85 0.98
C LEU A 4 8.58 1.95 0.37
N PHE A 5 7.96 3.07 0.00
CA PHE A 5 8.61 4.30 -0.44
C PHE A 5 8.11 5.46 0.42
N VAL A 6 9.01 6.09 1.17
CA VAL A 6 8.68 7.14 2.15
C VAL A 6 9.65 8.31 2.05
N ASP A 7 9.15 9.51 2.34
CA ASP A 7 10.00 10.68 2.57
C ASP A 7 10.54 10.66 4.00
N LYS A 8 11.72 11.26 4.21
CA LYS A 8 12.53 11.17 5.44
C LYS A 8 11.80 11.64 6.69
N ASP A 9 10.82 12.52 6.55
CA ASP A 9 10.06 13.10 7.67
C ASP A 9 8.92 12.19 8.19
N SER A 10 8.64 11.08 7.49
CA SER A 10 7.52 10.17 7.80
C SER A 10 7.95 8.75 8.21
N ASP A 11 9.22 8.59 8.56
CA ASP A 11 9.88 7.29 8.60
C ASP A 11 9.32 6.33 9.67
N GLU A 12 9.04 6.81 10.90
CA GLU A 12 8.63 5.91 12.01
C GLU A 12 7.20 5.35 11.89
N PRO A 13 6.15 6.15 11.63
CA PRO A 13 4.79 5.63 11.48
C PRO A 13 4.66 4.69 10.29
N THR A 14 5.29 5.04 9.17
CA THR A 14 5.19 4.26 7.94
C THR A 14 6.03 2.98 8.00
N GLN A 15 7.16 2.95 8.71
CA GLN A 15 7.86 1.69 9.00
C GLN A 15 7.05 0.74 9.89
N LYS A 16 6.33 1.25 10.91
CA LYS A 16 5.44 0.41 11.74
C LYS A 16 4.30 -0.18 10.91
N LEU A 17 3.73 0.62 10.01
CA LEU A 17 2.71 0.16 9.07
C LEU A 17 3.26 -0.95 8.15
N TYR A 18 4.46 -0.77 7.59
CA TYR A 18 5.12 -1.79 6.78
C TYR A 18 5.32 -3.10 7.54
N GLN A 19 5.79 -3.04 8.79
CA GLN A 19 5.96 -4.23 9.64
C GLN A 19 4.64 -4.93 9.96
N LEU A 20 3.56 -4.19 10.12
CA LEU A 20 2.21 -4.73 10.32
C LEU A 20 1.72 -5.45 9.06
N LEU A 21 1.83 -4.81 7.91
CA LEU A 21 1.38 -5.37 6.64
C LEU A 21 2.20 -6.60 6.23
N ASN A 22 3.51 -6.61 6.50
CA ASN A 22 4.36 -7.78 6.22
C ASN A 22 3.98 -9.03 7.02
N LYS A 23 3.17 -8.89 8.07
CA LYS A 23 2.62 -10.02 8.85
C LYS A 23 1.30 -10.52 8.30
N MET A 24 0.73 -9.87 7.28
CA MET A 24 -0.51 -10.31 6.65
C MET A 24 -0.20 -11.36 5.59
N ASP A 25 -0.99 -12.44 5.59
CA ASP A 25 -0.98 -13.42 4.50
C ASP A 25 -1.67 -12.80 3.28
N LEU A 26 -0.86 -12.24 2.39
CA LEU A 26 -1.33 -11.78 1.09
C LEU A 26 -1.50 -12.97 0.15
N PRO A 27 -2.51 -12.95 -0.74
CA PRO A 27 -2.65 -13.95 -1.79
C PRO A 27 -1.37 -14.03 -2.64
N GLU A 28 -1.00 -15.25 -3.01
CA GLU A 28 0.17 -15.49 -3.85
C GLU A 28 0.06 -14.72 -5.17
N GLY A 29 1.13 -14.02 -5.55
CA GLY A 29 1.17 -13.18 -6.75
C GLY A 29 0.62 -11.76 -6.60
N VAL A 30 0.12 -11.37 -5.42
CA VAL A 30 -0.31 -9.99 -5.15
C VAL A 30 0.82 -9.19 -4.48
N ASN A 31 1.09 -8.01 -5.04
CA ASN A 31 2.00 -7.04 -4.45
C ASN A 31 1.23 -5.86 -3.86
N ILE A 32 1.74 -5.33 -2.75
CA ILE A 32 1.25 -4.09 -2.15
C ILE A 32 2.43 -3.13 -2.02
N THR A 33 2.30 -1.95 -2.60
CA THR A 33 3.28 -0.88 -2.48
C THR A 33 2.66 0.28 -1.74
N ILE A 34 3.33 0.77 -0.68
CA ILE A 34 2.97 2.06 -0.06
C ILE A 34 3.96 3.11 -0.55
N ASN A 35 3.46 4.17 -1.16
CA ASN A 35 4.24 5.29 -1.67
C ASN A 35 3.73 6.61 -1.12
N ASN A 36 4.46 7.18 -0.17
CA ASN A 36 4.12 8.46 0.48
C ASN A 36 4.92 9.64 -0.07
N LEU A 37 5.54 9.49 -1.25
CA LEU A 37 6.19 10.61 -1.93
C LEU A 37 5.15 11.61 -2.45
N GLU A 38 5.54 12.89 -2.53
CA GLU A 38 4.69 13.94 -3.06
C GLU A 38 4.19 13.61 -4.48
N GLY A 39 2.88 13.74 -4.70
CA GLY A 39 2.24 13.43 -5.99
C GLY A 39 2.01 11.94 -6.27
N ALA A 40 2.28 11.05 -5.31
CA ALA A 40 1.90 9.64 -5.44
C ALA A 40 0.37 9.48 -5.49
N GLU A 41 -0.09 8.55 -6.32
CA GLU A 41 -1.51 8.21 -6.48
C GLU A 41 -1.74 6.73 -6.14
N SER A 42 -2.87 6.45 -5.51
CA SER A 42 -3.34 5.09 -5.24
C SER A 42 -3.88 4.45 -6.51
N GLY A 43 -3.71 3.13 -6.68
CA GLY A 43 -4.18 2.40 -7.86
C GLY A 43 -4.17 0.89 -7.70
N ILE A 44 -4.96 0.20 -8.55
CA ILE A 44 -4.97 -1.27 -8.66
C ILE A 44 -4.58 -1.66 -10.08
N LEU A 45 -3.54 -2.47 -10.22
CA LEU A 45 -3.20 -3.12 -11.48
C LEU A 45 -3.86 -4.48 -11.57
N ARG A 46 -4.53 -4.72 -12.70
CA ARG A 46 -5.17 -6.00 -13.02
C ARG A 46 -4.59 -6.59 -14.29
N GLU A 47 -4.22 -7.86 -14.24
CA GLU A 47 -3.79 -8.65 -15.40
C GLU A 47 -4.68 -9.87 -15.51
N GLU A 48 -5.22 -10.14 -16.71
CA GLU A 48 -6.13 -11.26 -16.97
C GLU A 48 -7.33 -11.32 -15.99
N GLY A 49 -7.81 -10.17 -15.54
CA GLY A 49 -8.90 -10.04 -14.57
C GLY A 49 -8.51 -10.29 -13.11
N ARG A 50 -7.25 -10.62 -12.82
CA ARG A 50 -6.69 -10.83 -11.48
C ARG A 50 -5.95 -9.59 -11.00
N VAL A 51 -6.05 -9.28 -9.71
CA VAL A 51 -5.25 -8.22 -9.09
C VAL A 51 -3.81 -8.73 -8.94
N VAL A 52 -2.84 -7.96 -9.41
CA VAL A 52 -1.41 -8.31 -9.33
C VAL A 52 -0.60 -7.28 -8.53
N ASP A 53 -1.05 -6.02 -8.51
CA ASP A 53 -0.43 -4.95 -7.72
C ASP A 53 -1.48 -3.99 -7.17
N ILE A 54 -1.26 -3.55 -5.93
CA ILE A 54 -2.02 -2.50 -5.27
C ILE A 54 -1.01 -1.45 -4.81
N SER A 55 -1.09 -0.26 -5.38
CA SER A 55 -0.31 0.91 -4.98
C SER A 55 -1.17 1.80 -4.08
N LEU A 56 -0.68 2.14 -2.90
CA LEU A 56 -1.36 2.94 -1.88
C LEU A 56 -0.55 4.21 -1.62
N ALA A 57 -1.19 5.37 -1.76
CA ALA A 57 -0.55 6.65 -1.51
C ALA A 57 -1.00 7.26 -0.17
N ASN A 58 -0.14 8.10 0.41
CA ASN A 58 -0.45 8.90 1.61
C ASN A 58 -0.96 8.06 2.80
N CYS A 59 -0.40 6.85 2.97
CA CYS A 59 -0.75 5.91 4.04
C CYS A 59 0.28 5.95 5.17
N TYR A 60 -0.08 6.54 6.31
CA TYR A 60 0.81 6.66 7.47
C TYR A 60 0.36 5.79 8.65
N ALA A 61 -0.90 5.34 8.63
CA ALA A 61 -1.47 4.40 9.58
C ALA A 61 -2.32 3.32 8.88
N LEU A 62 -2.79 2.33 9.65
CA LEU A 62 -3.60 1.23 9.11
C LEU A 62 -4.94 1.74 8.60
N GLU A 63 -5.51 2.75 9.26
CA GLU A 63 -6.76 3.39 8.90
C GLU A 63 -6.68 4.05 7.51
N ASP A 64 -5.54 4.62 7.16
CA ASP A 64 -5.32 5.19 5.81
C ASP A 64 -5.31 4.09 4.75
N VAL A 65 -4.63 2.97 5.03
CA VAL A 65 -4.61 1.80 4.13
C VAL A 65 -6.02 1.27 3.89
N VAL A 66 -6.81 1.10 4.96
CA VAL A 66 -8.19 0.63 4.84
C VAL A 66 -9.04 1.63 4.04
N ARG A 67 -8.89 2.94 4.30
CA ARG A 67 -9.60 3.99 3.56
C ARG A 67 -9.27 3.94 2.07
N GLU A 68 -7.99 3.89 1.71
CA GLU A 68 -7.55 3.86 0.32
C GLU A 68 -8.01 2.59 -0.40
N LEU A 69 -7.91 1.43 0.24
CA LEU A 69 -8.41 0.18 -0.33
C LEU A 69 -9.92 0.24 -0.63
N ILE A 70 -10.72 0.84 0.25
CA ILE A 70 -12.16 1.02 0.01
C ILE A 70 -12.39 1.93 -1.19
N LEU A 71 -11.66 3.05 -1.28
CA LEU A 71 -11.78 3.99 -2.40
C LEU A 71 -11.44 3.34 -3.75
N LEU A 72 -10.44 2.47 -3.78
CA LEU A 72 -10.02 1.76 -5.00
C LEU A 72 -10.99 0.64 -5.45
N MET A 73 -11.92 0.24 -4.59
CA MET A 73 -12.89 -0.81 -4.87
C MET A 73 -14.24 -0.28 -5.39
N ILE A 74 -14.44 1.04 -5.39
CA ILE A 74 -15.67 1.74 -5.82
C ILE A 74 -15.43 2.37 -7.20
#